data_AF-A0AA34RXQ3-F1
#
_entry.id   AF-A0AA34RXQ3-F1
#
_cell.length_a   1.000
_cell.length_b   1.000
_cell.length_c   1.000
_cell.angle_alpha   90.00
_cell.angle_beta   90.00
_cell.angle_gamma   90.00
#
_symmetry.space_group_name_H-M   'P 1'
#
loop_
_entity.id
_entity.type
_entity.pdbx_description
1 polymer ?
#
loop_
_entity_poly.entity_id
_entity_poly.type
_entity_poly.pdbx_seq_one_letter_code
_entity_poly.pdbx_strand_id
1 'polypeptide(L)'
;MPWRVFARYQGQAIEHTKRYNPWEDWALGGPLAVKYQVSLIPEAHEGPEGTEMSERWRASVYYKAGEHYGTDYCGTALIAACQAVVATEFGDTVQVPKELMP
;
A
#
# COMPACT_ATOMS: atom_id res chain seq x y z
N MET A 1 11.65 29.62 -32.05
CA MET A 1 12.76 29.11 -31.21
C MET A 1 12.19 28.77 -29.83
N PRO A 2 12.10 27.50 -29.42
CA PRO A 2 11.65 27.18 -28.07
C PRO A 2 12.82 27.34 -27.08
N TRP A 3 12.61 28.12 -26.03
CA TRP A 3 13.59 28.34 -24.97
C TRP A 3 13.73 27.08 -24.11
N ARG A 4 14.96 26.60 -23.92
CA ARG A 4 15.26 25.53 -22.95
C ARG A 4 15.55 26.18 -21.60
N VAL A 5 14.77 25.83 -20.58
CA VAL A 5 15.03 26.21 -19.19
C VAL A 5 15.83 25.09 -18.54
N PHE A 6 16.98 25.43 -17.97
CA PHE A 6 17.80 24.51 -17.20
C PHE A 6 17.71 24.87 -15.72
N ALA A 7 17.30 23.92 -14.89
CA ALA A 7 17.39 24.06 -13.44
C ALA A 7 18.69 23.40 -12.95
N ARG A 8 19.45 24.11 -12.12
CA ARG A 8 20.58 23.54 -11.38
C ARG A 8 20.12 23.25 -9.96
N TYR A 9 20.12 21.99 -9.58
CA TYR A 9 19.89 21.56 -8.21
C TYR A 9 21.26 21.30 -7.56
N GLN A 10 21.54 21.99 -6.46
CA GLN A 10 22.64 21.66 -5.55
C GLN A 10 22.02 21.18 -4.24
N GLY A 11 22.48 20.04 -3.73
CA GLY A 11 21.99 19.44 -2.50
C GLY A 11 23.10 18.72 -1.75
N GLN A 12 22.91 18.57 -0.44
CA GLN A 12 23.82 17.86 0.47
C GLN A 12 23.17 16.51 0.84
N ALA A 13 23.96 15.43 0.86
CA ALA A 13 23.45 14.13 1.27
C ALA A 13 23.21 14.11 2.78
N ILE A 14 21.99 13.77 3.20
CA ILE A 14 21.63 13.56 4.60
C ILE A 14 21.25 12.09 4.76
N GLU A 15 21.89 11.41 5.70
CA GLU A 15 21.62 10.01 6.01
C GLU A 15 20.59 9.92 7.15
N HIS A 16 19.53 9.16 6.93
CA HIS A 16 18.49 8.89 7.92
C HIS A 16 18.33 7.39 8.09
N THR A 17 18.39 6.91 9.33
CA THR A 17 17.97 5.54 9.65
C THR A 17 16.44 5.50 9.71
N LYS A 18 15.80 5.04 8.64
CA LYS A 18 14.33 4.90 8.55
C LYS A 18 13.95 3.42 8.66
N ARG A 19 12.87 3.12 9.40
CA ARG A 19 12.26 1.79 9.38
C ARG A 19 11.53 1.60 8.04
N TYR A 20 11.52 0.37 7.53
CA TYR A 20 10.70 0.02 6.38
C TYR A 20 9.21 0.07 6.78
N ASN A 21 8.46 1.05 6.28
CA ASN A 21 7.08 1.33 6.69
C ASN A 21 6.09 1.45 5.50
N PRO A 22 5.91 0.38 4.71
CA PRO A 22 5.04 0.40 3.53
C PRO A 22 3.56 0.66 3.82
N TRP A 23 3.12 0.53 5.08
CA TRP A 23 1.74 0.82 5.51
C TRP A 23 1.45 2.33 5.64
N GLU A 24 2.49 3.17 5.59
CA GLU A 24 2.41 4.64 5.73
C GLU A 24 3.10 5.39 4.59
N ASP A 25 4.18 4.85 4.03
CA ASP A 25 5.01 5.51 3.04
C ASP A 25 4.69 5.02 1.62
N TRP A 26 4.08 5.88 0.80
CA TRP A 26 3.75 5.57 -0.60
C TRP A 26 4.98 5.24 -1.46
N ALA A 27 6.15 5.77 -1.14
CA ALA A 27 7.38 5.43 -1.86
C ALA A 27 7.77 3.95 -1.66
N LEU A 28 7.29 3.32 -0.58
CA LEU A 28 7.51 1.90 -0.27
C LEU A 28 6.29 1.04 -0.62
N GLY A 29 5.08 1.50 -0.30
CA GLY A 29 3.83 0.78 -0.55
C GLY A 29 3.38 0.78 -2.02
N GLY A 30 3.61 1.87 -2.75
CA GLY A 30 3.27 1.96 -4.18
C GLY A 30 3.93 0.87 -5.03
N PRO A 31 5.25 0.63 -4.91
CA PRO A 31 5.92 -0.48 -5.57
C PRO A 31 5.35 -1.87 -5.21
N LEU A 32 4.90 -2.08 -3.97
CA LEU A 32 4.22 -3.33 -3.58
C LEU A 32 2.89 -3.48 -4.30
N ALA A 33 2.08 -2.41 -4.37
CA ALA A 33 0.81 -2.42 -5.09
C ALA A 33 0.98 -2.81 -6.56
N VAL A 34 2.03 -2.29 -7.23
CA VAL A 34 2.34 -2.66 -8.62
C VAL A 34 2.82 -4.11 -8.72
N LYS A 35 3.76 -4.53 -7.86
CA LYS A 35 4.35 -5.88 -7.88
C LYS A 35 3.30 -6.97 -7.70
N TYR A 36 2.37 -6.78 -6.77
CA TYR A 36 1.33 -7.75 -6.43
C TYR A 36 0.00 -7.48 -7.14
N GLN A 37 -0.05 -6.51 -8.06
CA GLN A 37 -1.27 -6.14 -8.79
C GLN A 37 -2.47 -5.86 -7.86
N VAL A 38 -2.23 -5.11 -6.79
CA VAL A 38 -3.23 -4.78 -5.77
C VAL A 38 -4.25 -3.81 -6.35
N SER A 39 -5.53 -4.17 -6.26
CA SER A 39 -6.65 -3.25 -6.44
C SER A 39 -6.96 -2.56 -5.11
N LEU A 40 -6.98 -1.22 -5.11
CA LEU A 40 -7.30 -0.40 -3.93
C LEU A 40 -8.69 0.19 -4.09
N ILE A 41 -9.58 -0.13 -3.16
CA ILE A 41 -11.02 0.13 -3.29
C ILE A 41 -11.46 0.97 -2.09
N PRO A 42 -11.82 2.26 -2.27
CA PRO A 42 -12.38 3.06 -1.19
C PRO A 42 -13.78 2.54 -0.82
N GLU A 43 -14.22 2.72 0.42
CA GLU A 43 -15.55 2.30 0.85
C GLU A 43 -16.66 2.95 0.01
N ALA A 44 -16.49 4.21 -0.38
CA ALA A 44 -17.40 4.92 -1.28
C ALA A 44 -17.62 4.24 -2.66
N HIS A 45 -16.75 3.32 -3.10
CA HIS A 45 -16.94 2.59 -4.35
C HIS A 45 -18.13 1.63 -4.31
N GLU A 46 -18.36 0.98 -3.16
CA GLU A 46 -19.48 0.04 -2.96
C GLU A 46 -20.46 0.49 -1.89
N GLY A 47 -20.07 1.51 -1.13
CA GLY A 47 -20.68 1.88 0.12
C GLY A 47 -22.12 2.37 -0.07
N PRO A 48 -23.02 2.08 0.88
CA PRO A 48 -24.33 2.68 0.93
C PRO A 48 -24.27 4.21 0.93
N GLU A 49 -25.41 4.85 0.68
CA GLU A 49 -25.59 6.29 0.86
C GLU A 49 -25.05 6.73 2.23
N GLY A 50 -24.21 7.78 2.24
CA GLY A 50 -23.55 8.28 3.45
C GLY A 50 -22.08 7.85 3.62
N THR A 51 -21.50 7.13 2.66
CA THR A 51 -20.09 6.70 2.68
C THR A 51 -19.16 7.55 1.80
N GLU A 52 -19.67 8.60 1.16
CA GLU A 52 -18.93 9.45 0.21
C GLU A 52 -17.70 10.12 0.84
N MET A 53 -17.74 10.32 2.17
CA MET A 53 -16.67 10.90 2.97
C MET A 53 -15.93 9.86 3.83
N SER A 54 -16.16 8.56 3.60
CA SER A 54 -15.47 7.52 4.35
C SER A 54 -13.98 7.51 4.02
N GLU A 55 -13.18 7.40 5.06
CA GLU A 55 -11.73 7.23 4.95
C GLU A 55 -11.33 5.75 4.86
N ARG A 56 -12.29 4.81 4.80
CA ARG A 56 -12.01 3.38 4.82
C ARG A 56 -11.68 2.82 3.45
N TRP A 57 -10.81 1.82 3.44
CA TRP A 57 -10.30 1.16 2.24
C TRP A 57 -10.25 -0.34 2.42
N ARG A 58 -10.52 -1.07 1.35
CA ARG A 58 -10.15 -2.47 1.23
C ARG A 58 -9.24 -2.69 0.02
N ALA A 59 -8.58 -3.82 -0.01
CA ALA A 59 -7.71 -4.19 -1.11
C ALA A 59 -8.02 -5.60 -1.60
N SER A 60 -7.83 -5.81 -2.91
CA SER A 60 -7.88 -7.15 -3.50
C SER A 60 -6.58 -7.44 -4.23
N VAL A 61 -6.01 -8.63 -4.00
CA VAL A 61 -4.87 -9.15 -4.77
C VAL A 61 -5.34 -10.32 -5.60
N TYR A 62 -5.12 -10.25 -6.90
CA TYR A 62 -5.41 -11.34 -7.83
C TYR A 62 -4.21 -12.28 -7.90
N TYR A 63 -4.43 -13.55 -7.62
CA TYR A 63 -3.41 -14.59 -7.73
C TYR A 63 -3.98 -15.79 -8.51
N LYS A 64 -3.11 -16.57 -9.16
CA LYS A 64 -3.43 -17.82 -9.88
C LYS A 64 -4.78 -17.85 -10.62
N ALA A 65 -4.74 -17.56 -11.92
CA ALA A 65 -5.84 -17.86 -12.86
C ALA A 65 -7.24 -17.34 -12.47
N GLY A 66 -7.31 -16.21 -11.78
CA GLY A 66 -8.57 -15.51 -11.46
C GLY A 66 -9.03 -15.65 -10.01
N GLU A 67 -8.31 -16.37 -9.16
CA GLU A 67 -8.51 -16.28 -7.71
C GLU A 67 -8.10 -14.89 -7.20
N HIS A 68 -8.75 -14.45 -6.13
CA HIS A 68 -8.37 -13.21 -5.46
C HIS A 68 -8.58 -13.34 -3.97
N TYR A 69 -7.73 -12.63 -3.22
CA TYR A 69 -7.92 -12.38 -1.80
C TYR A 69 -8.38 -10.94 -1.62
N GLY A 70 -9.49 -10.74 -0.92
CA GLY A 70 -10.00 -9.41 -0.56
C GLY A 70 -9.91 -9.19 0.94
N THR A 71 -9.45 -8.01 1.36
CA THR A 71 -9.46 -7.62 2.77
C THR A 71 -10.84 -7.08 3.17
N ASP A 72 -11.10 -7.06 4.48
CA ASP A 72 -12.11 -6.18 5.04
C ASP A 72 -11.71 -4.70 4.90
N TYR A 73 -12.67 -3.80 5.11
CA TYR A 73 -12.42 -2.36 5.17
C TYR A 73 -11.58 -1.99 6.40
N CYS A 74 -10.47 -1.28 6.18
CA CYS A 74 -9.56 -0.78 7.20
C CYS A 74 -9.30 0.73 7.01
N GLY A 75 -8.42 1.30 7.82
CA GLY A 75 -8.26 2.77 7.92
C GLY A 75 -7.47 3.44 6.79
N THR A 76 -6.66 2.71 6.00
CA THR A 76 -5.91 3.33 4.89
C THR A 76 -5.72 2.36 3.73
N ALA A 77 -5.55 2.92 2.52
CA ALA A 77 -5.24 2.14 1.33
C ALA A 77 -3.97 1.30 1.48
N LEU A 78 -2.92 1.86 2.09
CA LEU A 78 -1.63 1.17 2.27
C LEU A 78 -1.69 0.06 3.33
N ILE A 79 -2.49 0.22 4.39
CA ILE A 79 -2.75 -0.87 5.35
C ILE A 79 -3.49 -2.00 4.63
N ALA A 80 -4.54 -1.70 3.87
CA ALA A 80 -5.28 -2.70 3.11
C ALA A 80 -4.36 -3.45 2.13
N ALA A 81 -3.51 -2.73 1.38
CA ALA A 81 -2.53 -3.33 0.48
C ALA A 81 -1.56 -4.26 1.21
N CYS A 82 -0.98 -3.81 2.32
CA CYS A 82 -0.05 -4.64 3.09
C CYS A 82 -0.74 -5.91 3.62
N GLN A 83 -1.98 -5.79 4.13
CA GLN A 83 -2.76 -6.93 4.60
C GLN A 83 -3.04 -7.93 3.48
N ALA A 84 -3.47 -7.45 2.31
CA ALA A 84 -3.75 -8.32 1.16
C ALA A 84 -2.49 -9.06 0.70
N VAL A 85 -1.36 -8.36 0.57
CA VAL A 85 -0.07 -8.96 0.18
C VAL A 85 0.36 -10.02 1.20
N VAL A 86 0.32 -9.70 2.49
CA VAL A 86 0.69 -10.64 3.56
C VAL A 86 -0.21 -11.87 3.53
N ALA A 87 -1.53 -11.70 3.41
CA ALA A 87 -2.46 -12.81 3.36
C ALA A 87 -2.22 -13.71 2.13
N THR A 88 -1.92 -13.13 0.97
CA THR A 88 -1.62 -13.93 -0.23
C THR A 88 -0.31 -14.72 -0.14
N GLU A 89 0.69 -14.21 0.59
CA GLU A 89 2.01 -14.85 0.70
C GLU A 89 2.09 -15.83 1.89
N PHE A 90 1.39 -15.53 2.99
CA PHE A 90 1.55 -16.23 4.27
C PHE A 90 0.23 -16.79 4.84
N GLY A 91 -0.91 -16.49 4.22
CA GLY A 91 -2.25 -16.83 4.73
C GLY A 91 -2.76 -15.85 5.79
N ASP A 92 -3.96 -16.14 6.32
CA ASP A 92 -4.70 -15.22 7.20
C ASP A 92 -4.04 -15.01 8.57
N THR A 93 -3.15 -15.91 8.98
CA THR A 93 -2.46 -15.85 10.28
C THR A 93 -0.96 -15.94 10.07
N VAL A 94 -0.24 -14.93 10.56
CA VAL A 94 1.22 -14.87 10.51
C VAL A 94 1.78 -14.88 11.92
N GLN A 95 2.77 -15.75 12.18
CA GLN A 95 3.50 -15.75 13.44
C GLN A 95 4.55 -14.64 13.41
N VAL A 96 4.59 -13.81 14.45
CA VAL A 96 5.61 -12.77 14.58
C VAL A 96 6.95 -13.46 14.94
N PRO A 97 8.01 -13.27 14.13
CA PRO A 97 9.34 -13.79 14.46
C PRO A 97 9.82 -13.26 15.82
N LYS A 98 10.50 -14.11 16.60
CA LYS A 98 10.99 -13.75 17.94
C LYS A 98 11.97 -12.57 17.89
N GLU A 99 12.71 -12.45 16.79
CA GLU A 99 13.66 -11.37 16.52
C GLU A 99 12.98 -10.00 16.36
N LEU A 100 11.65 -9.97 16.16
CA LEU A 100 10.84 -8.76 16.03
C LEU A 100 9.98 -8.49 17.28
N MET A 101 10.04 -9.36 18.29
CA MET A 101 9.36 -9.15 19.57
C MET A 101 10.20 -8.21 20.47
N PRO A 102 9.59 -7.26 21.19
CA PRO A 102 10.29 -6.32 22.07
C PRO A 102 10.94 -7.00 23.28
#